data_AF-A0A834X403-F1
#
_entry.id   AF-A0A834X403-F1
#
_cell.length_a   1.000
_cell.length_b   1.000
_cell.length_c   1.000
_cell.angle_alpha   90.00
_cell.angle_beta   90.00
_cell.angle_gamma   90.00
#
_symmetry.space_group_name_H-M   'P 1'
#
loop_
_entity.id
_entity.type
_entity.pdbx_description
1 polymer ?
#
loop_
_entity_poly.entity_id
_entity_poly.type
_entity_poly.pdbx_seq_one_letter_code
_entity_poly.pdbx_strand_id
1 'polypeptide(L)'
;MSSQIIEHVVLFKVKDGADPSDVSAMVDRISSLVSLEQVLHLSTGPVLRIRSSSLSFTHLLHIRYKSKHDLDAYTTHPSHVAVVKENAGLHDDAMALDWVVQDLQGDLVVPPGSAVRFSFLKLKENSADEVRNEVLGVVAGIRDKFGEISQFTCGENFSPGRAKGFSIGWLAVFPGITEMEAVDFNEFVKDKIGDHLESVMMLSVRTRPFSSPFSLTFSPSKHLPRFTPSPSLKPYSQSSPSSRSSIKMSAQTIEHIVLFKVKDDTDPSKVNAMVSGLGSLVSLDQVLHLSVGPLLCNRSSAFNFTHMLHSRYNSKDDLNAYSAHPSHVSVVKGSVLPICDDIMAVDWIAHNLQGDLVMPQGSAVRVSFLKLKENLGDDVKNEVLGVIGGIKDNFRQITQFSYGENFSPARAKGFSLASLAVFPGPSELEAVGSNETLVNDQKDKVREHLESVVVVDYVVPSPQARPASL
;
A
#
# COMPACT_ATOMS: atom_id res chain seq x y z
N MET A 1 -26.09 -14.67 20.70
CA MET A 1 -26.82 -14.73 19.42
C MET A 1 -25.79 -14.96 18.34
N SER A 2 -25.91 -16.02 17.55
CA SER A 2 -24.99 -16.28 16.43
C SER A 2 -25.04 -15.10 15.45
N SER A 3 -23.90 -14.50 15.15
CA SER A 3 -23.79 -13.42 14.15
C SER A 3 -23.57 -14.05 12.78
N GLN A 4 -24.61 -14.05 11.95
CA GLN A 4 -24.52 -14.48 10.56
C GLN A 4 -24.18 -13.27 9.67
N ILE A 5 -23.31 -13.49 8.68
CA ILE A 5 -23.08 -12.51 7.60
C ILE A 5 -23.09 -13.20 6.23
N ILE A 6 -23.23 -12.41 5.18
CA ILE A 6 -23.03 -12.83 3.79
C ILE A 6 -21.74 -12.22 3.29
N GLU A 7 -20.87 -13.06 2.73
CA GLU A 7 -19.73 -12.63 1.94
C GLU A 7 -20.18 -12.57 0.48
N HIS A 8 -19.97 -11.43 -0.16
CA HIS A 8 -20.28 -11.19 -1.57
C HIS A 8 -19.00 -10.72 -2.26
N VAL A 9 -18.50 -11.53 -3.19
CA VAL A 9 -17.29 -11.20 -3.94
C VAL A 9 -17.61 -11.15 -5.42
N VAL A 10 -17.27 -10.03 -6.07
CA VAL A 10 -17.39 -9.83 -7.50
C VAL A 10 -16.01 -9.57 -8.09
N LEU A 11 -15.70 -10.26 -9.18
CA LEU A 11 -14.50 -10.03 -9.96
C LEU A 11 -14.89 -9.40 -11.29
N PHE A 12 -14.11 -8.43 -11.75
CA PHE A 12 -14.30 -7.75 -13.03
C PHE A 12 -13.02 -7.84 -13.86
N LYS A 13 -13.17 -8.10 -15.16
CA LYS A 13 -12.12 -7.91 -16.15
C LYS A 13 -12.35 -6.57 -16.83
N VAL A 14 -11.65 -5.55 -16.34
CA VAL A 14 -11.63 -4.22 -17.00
C VAL A 14 -11.09 -4.37 -18.42
N LYS A 15 -11.70 -3.65 -19.36
CA LYS A 15 -11.31 -3.64 -20.77
C LYS A 15 -9.84 -3.29 -20.97
N ASP A 16 -9.21 -3.97 -21.90
CA ASP A 16 -7.85 -3.65 -22.31
C ASP A 16 -7.80 -2.24 -22.92
N GLY A 17 -6.87 -1.41 -22.45
CA GLY A 17 -6.73 -0.02 -22.91
C GLY A 17 -7.80 0.94 -22.37
N ALA A 18 -8.63 0.53 -21.40
CA ALA A 18 -9.50 1.46 -20.68
C ALA A 18 -8.68 2.61 -20.08
N ASP A 19 -9.20 3.84 -20.18
CA ASP A 19 -8.51 5.01 -19.65
C ASP A 19 -8.34 4.88 -18.12
N PRO A 20 -7.13 5.07 -17.57
CA PRO A 20 -6.90 4.94 -16.13
C PRO A 20 -7.81 5.84 -15.26
N SER A 21 -8.22 7.00 -15.77
CA SER A 21 -9.16 7.89 -15.07
C SER A 21 -10.58 7.34 -15.04
N ASP A 22 -11.04 6.69 -16.11
CA ASP A 22 -12.33 5.99 -16.15
C ASP A 22 -12.37 4.80 -15.20
N VAL A 23 -11.25 4.06 -15.11
CA VAL A 23 -11.08 2.95 -14.15
C VAL A 23 -11.05 3.47 -12.71
N SER A 24 -10.37 4.59 -12.45
CA SER A 24 -10.40 5.23 -11.13
C SER A 24 -11.82 5.66 -10.77
N ALA A 25 -12.54 6.30 -11.71
CA ALA A 25 -13.91 6.74 -11.48
C ALA A 25 -14.87 5.56 -11.27
N MET A 26 -14.64 4.41 -11.93
CA MET A 26 -15.35 3.17 -11.67
C MET A 26 -15.18 2.72 -10.22
N VAL A 27 -13.92 2.68 -9.74
CA VAL A 27 -13.59 2.31 -8.36
C VAL A 27 -14.21 3.29 -7.35
N ASP A 28 -14.19 4.59 -7.63
CA ASP A 28 -14.79 5.62 -6.76
C ASP A 28 -16.32 5.48 -6.69
N ARG A 29 -16.99 5.25 -7.83
CA ARG A 29 -18.43 5.00 -7.90
C ARG A 29 -18.82 3.77 -7.08
N ILE A 30 -18.09 2.66 -7.22
CA ILE A 30 -18.32 1.44 -6.43
C ILE A 30 -18.08 1.70 -4.95
N SER A 31 -17.00 2.41 -4.61
CA SER A 31 -16.64 2.73 -3.22
C SER A 31 -17.71 3.57 -2.52
N SER A 32 -18.42 4.44 -3.25
CA SER A 32 -19.51 5.26 -2.70
C SER A 32 -20.68 4.45 -2.14
N LEU A 33 -20.86 3.19 -2.59
CA LEU A 33 -21.92 2.30 -2.12
C LEU A 33 -21.71 1.82 -0.67
N VAL A 34 -20.55 2.09 -0.07
CA VAL A 34 -20.32 1.86 1.37
C VAL A 34 -21.30 2.65 2.26
N SER A 35 -21.89 3.73 1.73
CA SER A 35 -22.88 4.55 2.43
C SER A 35 -24.28 3.92 2.53
N LEU A 36 -24.54 2.81 1.83
CA LEU A 36 -25.83 2.13 1.87
C LEU A 36 -26.02 1.37 3.18
N GLU A 37 -27.21 1.47 3.79
CA GLU A 37 -27.51 0.87 5.10
C GLU A 37 -27.34 -0.66 5.13
N GLN A 38 -27.48 -1.32 3.97
CA GLN A 38 -27.33 -2.77 3.83
C GLN A 38 -25.86 -3.22 3.94
N VAL A 39 -24.91 -2.32 3.65
CA VAL A 39 -23.49 -2.62 3.47
C VAL A 39 -22.77 -2.51 4.81
N LEU A 40 -22.23 -3.63 5.30
CA LEU A 40 -21.45 -3.67 6.55
C LEU A 40 -19.96 -3.41 6.33
N HIS A 41 -19.45 -3.83 5.18
CA HIS A 41 -18.08 -3.63 4.74
C HIS A 41 -18.09 -3.60 3.22
N LEU A 42 -17.30 -2.71 2.62
CA LEU A 42 -17.05 -2.71 1.19
C LEU A 42 -15.58 -2.41 0.95
N SER A 43 -14.94 -3.24 0.13
CA SER A 43 -13.59 -3.04 -0.36
C SER A 43 -13.57 -3.31 -1.85
N THR A 44 -12.96 -2.41 -2.62
CA THR A 44 -12.80 -2.61 -4.07
C THR A 44 -11.44 -2.11 -4.54
N GLY A 45 -10.89 -2.76 -5.57
CA GLY A 45 -9.61 -2.36 -6.13
C GLY A 45 -9.02 -3.39 -7.08
N PRO A 46 -7.81 -3.12 -7.60
CA PRO A 46 -7.10 -4.04 -8.47
C PRO A 46 -6.66 -5.27 -7.68
N VAL A 47 -6.66 -6.42 -8.35
CA VAL A 47 -6.11 -7.65 -7.80
C VAL A 47 -4.59 -7.59 -7.89
N LEU A 48 -3.89 -7.91 -6.79
CA LEU A 48 -2.42 -7.89 -6.76
C LEU A 48 -1.84 -9.07 -7.54
N ARG A 49 -2.41 -10.26 -7.35
CA ARG A 49 -2.00 -11.50 -8.00
C ARG A 49 -3.19 -12.41 -8.18
N ILE A 50 -3.34 -12.97 -9.38
CA ILE A 50 -4.26 -14.07 -9.67
C ILE A 50 -3.45 -15.32 -10.01
N ARG A 51 -3.83 -16.44 -9.41
CA ARG A 51 -3.42 -17.78 -9.83
C ARG A 51 -4.68 -18.49 -10.32
N SER A 52 -4.87 -18.48 -11.64
CA SER A 52 -5.94 -19.18 -12.35
C SER A 52 -5.43 -19.55 -13.74
N SER A 53 -5.82 -20.72 -14.24
CA SER A 53 -5.40 -21.20 -15.57
C SER A 53 -6.26 -20.67 -16.73
N SER A 54 -7.43 -20.09 -16.45
CA SER A 54 -8.44 -19.80 -17.49
C SER A 54 -9.10 -18.42 -17.40
N LEU A 55 -8.99 -17.71 -16.27
CA LEU A 55 -9.71 -16.45 -16.04
C LEU A 55 -8.73 -15.31 -15.71
N SER A 56 -8.95 -14.16 -16.33
CA SER A 56 -8.07 -12.99 -16.33
C SER A 56 -8.76 -11.75 -15.74
N PHE A 57 -9.32 -11.87 -14.55
CA PHE A 57 -9.91 -10.72 -13.85
C PHE A 57 -8.83 -9.73 -13.39
N THR A 58 -9.16 -8.45 -13.35
CA THR A 58 -8.21 -7.37 -12.99
C THR A 58 -8.60 -6.66 -11.70
N HIS A 59 -9.88 -6.67 -11.35
CA HIS A 59 -10.42 -5.97 -10.20
C HIS A 59 -11.33 -6.87 -9.37
N LEU A 60 -11.43 -6.56 -8.08
CA LEU A 60 -12.28 -7.23 -7.11
C LEU A 60 -13.15 -6.20 -6.37
N LEU A 61 -14.36 -6.63 -6.03
CA LEU A 61 -15.27 -6.02 -5.08
C LEU A 61 -15.61 -7.08 -4.03
N HIS A 62 -15.43 -6.73 -2.77
CA HIS A 62 -15.79 -7.55 -1.61
C HIS A 62 -16.74 -6.75 -0.73
N ILE A 63 -17.92 -7.30 -0.47
CA ILE A 63 -18.95 -6.70 0.38
C ILE A 63 -19.39 -7.70 1.44
N ARG A 64 -19.66 -7.20 2.65
CA ARG A 64 -20.35 -7.95 3.70
C ARG A 64 -21.76 -7.42 3.93
N TYR A 65 -22.71 -8.32 4.06
CA TYR A 65 -24.10 -8.01 4.43
C TYR A 65 -24.51 -8.75 5.69
N LYS A 66 -25.53 -8.24 6.38
CA LYS A 66 -26.09 -8.89 7.57
C LYS A 66 -26.94 -10.12 7.21
N SER A 67 -27.56 -10.14 6.04
CA SER A 67 -28.43 -11.22 5.60
C SER A 67 -28.56 -11.31 4.09
N LYS A 68 -29.14 -12.41 3.58
CA LYS A 68 -29.49 -12.54 2.15
C LYS A 68 -30.50 -11.47 1.72
N HIS A 69 -31.43 -11.10 2.61
CA HIS A 69 -32.40 -10.03 2.35
C HIS A 69 -31.70 -8.68 2.13
N ASP A 70 -30.63 -8.38 2.88
CA ASP A 70 -29.86 -7.14 2.70
C ASP A 70 -29.08 -7.14 1.38
N LEU A 71 -28.55 -8.30 0.95
CA LEU A 71 -27.95 -8.46 -0.38
C LEU A 71 -29.00 -8.27 -1.50
N ASP A 72 -30.22 -8.80 -1.35
CA ASP A 72 -31.31 -8.63 -2.32
C ASP A 72 -31.77 -7.17 -2.40
N ALA A 73 -31.89 -6.51 -1.25
CA ALA A 73 -32.21 -5.09 -1.15
C ALA A 73 -31.11 -4.22 -1.79
N TYR A 74 -29.83 -4.51 -1.52
CA TYR A 74 -28.70 -3.86 -2.19
C TYR A 74 -28.77 -4.03 -3.71
N THR A 75 -29.05 -5.25 -4.18
CA THR A 75 -29.05 -5.57 -5.62
C THR A 75 -30.07 -4.74 -6.39
N THR A 76 -31.22 -4.45 -5.77
CA THR A 76 -32.30 -3.64 -6.35
C THR A 76 -32.22 -2.15 -5.99
N HIS A 77 -31.27 -1.74 -5.14
CA HIS A 77 -31.14 -0.37 -4.68
C HIS A 77 -30.84 0.59 -5.85
N PRO A 78 -31.52 1.74 -5.98
CA PRO A 78 -31.32 2.67 -7.09
C PRO A 78 -29.87 3.10 -7.30
N SER A 79 -29.13 3.38 -6.22
CA SER A 79 -27.71 3.76 -6.31
C SER A 79 -26.83 2.63 -6.85
N HIS A 80 -27.08 1.38 -6.44
CA HIS A 80 -26.34 0.23 -6.97
C HIS A 80 -26.64 0.04 -8.46
N VAL A 81 -27.91 0.09 -8.85
CA VAL A 81 -28.34 -0.02 -10.25
C VAL A 81 -27.71 1.08 -11.12
N ALA A 82 -27.63 2.31 -10.61
CA ALA A 82 -26.97 3.42 -11.29
C ALA A 82 -25.47 3.14 -11.50
N VAL A 83 -24.76 2.71 -10.45
CA VAL A 83 -23.33 2.35 -10.52
C VAL A 83 -23.09 1.21 -11.53
N VAL A 84 -23.92 0.17 -11.52
CA VAL A 84 -23.83 -0.93 -12.49
C VAL A 84 -24.01 -0.42 -13.92
N LYS A 85 -25.03 0.42 -14.16
CA LYS A 85 -25.33 0.99 -15.47
C LYS A 85 -24.19 1.87 -15.98
N GLU A 86 -23.63 2.72 -15.14
CA GLU A 86 -22.53 3.61 -15.48
C GLU A 86 -21.22 2.85 -15.77
N ASN A 87 -21.03 1.69 -15.13
CA ASN A 87 -19.82 0.87 -15.29
C ASN A 87 -19.95 -0.24 -16.35
N ALA A 88 -21.13 -0.45 -16.93
CA ALA A 88 -21.39 -1.53 -17.89
C ALA A 88 -20.46 -1.48 -19.12
N GLY A 89 -20.00 -0.28 -19.50
CA GLY A 89 -19.10 -0.10 -20.64
C GLY A 89 -17.63 -0.39 -20.36
N LEU A 90 -17.22 -0.60 -19.10
CA LEU A 90 -15.80 -0.59 -18.69
C LEU A 90 -15.19 -1.98 -18.46
N HIS A 91 -15.97 -3.04 -18.46
CA HIS A 91 -15.50 -4.40 -18.27
C HIS A 91 -16.02 -5.35 -19.35
N ASP A 92 -15.23 -6.36 -19.68
CA ASP A 92 -15.57 -7.40 -20.67
C ASP A 92 -16.13 -8.66 -20.03
N ASP A 93 -15.84 -8.87 -18.75
CA ASP A 93 -16.24 -10.07 -18.04
C ASP A 93 -16.46 -9.77 -16.56
N ALA A 94 -17.37 -10.51 -15.95
CA ALA A 94 -17.65 -10.46 -14.52
C ALA A 94 -17.98 -11.85 -13.97
N MET A 95 -17.65 -12.06 -12.70
CA MET A 95 -18.00 -13.26 -11.95
C MET A 95 -18.35 -12.87 -10.53
N ALA A 96 -19.31 -13.56 -9.91
CA ALA A 96 -19.68 -13.30 -8.53
C ALA A 96 -19.97 -14.57 -7.76
N LEU A 97 -19.54 -14.58 -6.50
CA LEU A 97 -19.74 -15.66 -5.54
C LEU A 97 -20.27 -15.10 -4.23
N ASP A 98 -21.29 -15.77 -3.71
CA ASP A 98 -21.97 -15.39 -2.48
C ASP A 98 -22.02 -16.59 -1.53
N TRP A 99 -21.54 -16.43 -0.29
CA TRP A 99 -21.65 -17.50 0.71
C TRP A 99 -22.05 -16.97 2.09
N VAL A 100 -22.61 -17.87 2.88
CA VAL A 100 -23.07 -17.60 4.24
C VAL A 100 -21.95 -17.92 5.21
N VAL A 101 -21.69 -17.01 6.15
CA VAL A 101 -20.74 -17.23 7.25
C VAL A 101 -21.50 -17.30 8.55
N GLN A 102 -21.27 -18.38 9.30
CA GLN A 102 -21.78 -18.54 10.66
C GLN A 102 -20.68 -18.13 11.64
N ASP A 103 -21.06 -17.37 12.67
CA ASP A 103 -20.19 -17.01 13.80
C ASP A 103 -18.84 -16.43 13.38
N LEU A 104 -18.89 -15.34 12.60
CA LEU A 104 -17.69 -14.61 12.20
C LEU A 104 -16.81 -14.32 13.43
N GLN A 105 -15.58 -14.83 13.41
CA GLN A 105 -14.59 -14.53 14.44
C GLN A 105 -13.71 -13.37 13.96
N GLY A 106 -13.58 -12.34 14.81
CA GLY A 106 -12.86 -11.11 14.50
C GLY A 106 -13.77 -9.98 13.99
N ASP A 107 -13.15 -8.94 13.44
CA ASP A 107 -13.85 -7.70 13.11
C ASP A 107 -14.72 -7.84 11.85
N LEU A 108 -15.89 -7.18 11.89
CA LEU A 108 -16.80 -7.13 10.74
C LEU A 108 -16.17 -6.38 9.55
N VAL A 109 -15.36 -5.37 9.85
CA VAL A 109 -14.61 -4.59 8.87
C VAL A 109 -13.20 -5.16 8.82
N VAL A 110 -12.72 -5.50 7.62
CA VAL A 110 -11.35 -5.95 7.43
C VAL A 110 -10.41 -4.77 7.75
N PRO A 111 -9.41 -4.94 8.65
CA PRO A 111 -8.52 -3.85 9.02
C PRO A 111 -7.76 -3.28 7.81
N PRO A 112 -7.64 -1.94 7.70
CA PRO A 112 -6.76 -1.30 6.72
C PRO A 112 -5.36 -1.88 6.67
N GLY A 113 -4.83 -2.10 5.47
CA GLY A 113 -3.47 -2.60 5.27
C GLY A 113 -3.33 -4.12 5.36
N SER A 114 -4.37 -4.83 5.83
CA SER A 114 -4.43 -6.30 5.79
C SER A 114 -4.28 -6.82 4.36
N ALA A 115 -3.59 -7.94 4.22
CA ALA A 115 -3.62 -8.73 3.01
C ALA A 115 -4.78 -9.72 3.09
N VAL A 116 -5.53 -9.86 2.01
CA VAL A 116 -6.67 -10.76 1.91
C VAL A 116 -6.44 -11.69 0.75
N ARG A 117 -6.57 -12.99 1.02
CA ARG A 117 -6.54 -14.00 -0.02
C ARG A 117 -7.94 -14.59 -0.19
N PHE A 118 -8.49 -14.42 -1.37
CA PHE A 118 -9.72 -15.06 -1.81
C PHE A 118 -9.37 -16.33 -2.55
N SER A 119 -10.16 -17.38 -2.37
CA SER A 119 -9.99 -18.62 -3.10
C SER A 119 -11.33 -19.24 -3.43
N PHE A 120 -11.44 -19.74 -4.66
CA PHE A 120 -12.65 -20.31 -5.21
C PHE A 120 -12.33 -21.67 -5.81
N LEU A 121 -13.18 -22.65 -5.50
CA LEU A 121 -13.05 -24.03 -5.97
C LEU A 121 -14.16 -24.37 -6.94
N LYS A 122 -13.75 -24.95 -8.06
CA LYS A 122 -14.63 -25.61 -9.01
C LYS A 122 -14.46 -27.12 -8.81
N LEU A 123 -15.52 -27.77 -8.35
CA LEU A 123 -15.56 -29.22 -8.19
C LEU A 123 -15.72 -29.90 -9.56
N LYS A 124 -15.26 -31.14 -9.69
CA LYS A 124 -15.51 -31.96 -10.89
C LYS A 124 -17.02 -32.17 -11.11
N GLU A 125 -17.43 -32.28 -12.37
CA GLU A 125 -18.83 -32.53 -12.74
C GLU A 125 -19.40 -33.76 -12.00
N ASN A 126 -20.67 -33.68 -11.59
CA ASN A 126 -21.38 -34.73 -10.83
C ASN A 126 -20.79 -35.09 -9.46
N SER A 127 -19.98 -34.21 -8.85
CA SER A 127 -19.53 -34.39 -7.47
C SER A 127 -20.72 -34.53 -6.52
N ALA A 128 -20.78 -35.65 -5.79
CA ALA A 128 -21.81 -35.94 -4.81
C ALA A 128 -21.77 -34.94 -3.63
N ASP A 129 -22.90 -34.79 -2.94
CA ASP A 129 -23.00 -33.91 -1.76
C ASP A 129 -22.00 -34.28 -0.66
N GLU A 130 -21.68 -35.58 -0.55
CA GLU A 130 -20.64 -36.10 0.35
C GLU A 130 -19.27 -35.50 0.07
N VAL A 131 -18.86 -35.45 -1.20
CA VAL A 131 -17.58 -34.85 -1.64
C VAL A 131 -17.57 -33.36 -1.35
N ARG A 132 -18.70 -32.66 -1.59
CA ARG A 132 -18.81 -31.23 -1.30
C ARG A 132 -18.65 -30.94 0.19
N ASN A 133 -19.30 -31.73 1.04
CA ASN A 133 -19.22 -31.62 2.49
C ASN A 133 -17.82 -31.93 3.01
N GLU A 134 -17.15 -32.93 2.43
CA GLU A 134 -15.74 -33.23 2.72
C GLU A 134 -14.84 -32.04 2.39
N VAL A 135 -14.96 -31.49 1.18
CA VAL A 135 -14.19 -30.32 0.75
C VAL A 135 -14.43 -29.12 1.67
N LEU A 136 -15.70 -28.84 2.01
CA LEU A 136 -16.04 -27.76 2.96
C LEU A 136 -15.42 -28.02 4.35
N GLY A 137 -15.44 -29.26 4.84
CA GLY A 137 -14.83 -29.64 6.12
C GLY A 137 -13.32 -29.39 6.13
N VAL A 138 -12.62 -29.77 5.06
CA VAL A 138 -11.18 -29.50 4.91
C VAL A 138 -10.89 -28.00 4.86
N VAL A 139 -11.67 -27.24 4.09
CA VAL A 139 -11.50 -25.78 3.97
C VAL A 139 -11.78 -25.09 5.31
N ALA A 140 -12.80 -25.50 6.05
CA ALA A 140 -13.10 -24.95 7.37
C ALA A 140 -11.94 -25.16 8.37
N GLY A 141 -11.23 -26.29 8.27
CA GLY A 141 -10.05 -26.59 9.09
C GLY A 141 -8.79 -25.79 8.75
N ILE A 142 -8.78 -25.03 7.65
CA ILE A 142 -7.61 -24.20 7.25
C ILE A 142 -7.26 -23.21 8.36
N ARG A 143 -8.28 -22.58 8.97
CA ARG A 143 -8.05 -21.56 10.00
C ARG A 143 -7.23 -22.10 11.17
N ASP A 144 -7.55 -23.29 11.64
CA ASP A 144 -6.89 -23.88 12.82
C ASP A 144 -5.47 -24.37 12.51
N LYS A 145 -5.14 -24.49 11.21
CA LYS A 145 -3.84 -24.95 10.74
C LYS A 145 -2.80 -23.83 10.64
N PHE A 146 -3.22 -22.59 10.37
CA PHE A 146 -2.33 -21.47 10.09
C PHE A 146 -2.57 -20.33 11.09
N GLY A 147 -1.61 -20.13 12.01
CA GLY A 147 -1.70 -19.10 13.05
C GLY A 147 -1.54 -17.67 12.53
N GLU A 148 -1.11 -17.52 11.28
CA GLU A 148 -0.93 -16.26 10.55
C GLU A 148 -2.28 -15.63 10.12
N ILE A 149 -3.35 -16.43 10.10
CA ILE A 149 -4.67 -15.98 9.64
C ILE A 149 -5.38 -15.25 10.79
N SER A 150 -5.64 -13.96 10.61
CA SER A 150 -6.35 -13.14 11.60
C SER A 150 -7.87 -13.32 11.53
N GLN A 151 -8.40 -13.57 10.33
CA GLN A 151 -9.82 -13.86 10.10
C GLN A 151 -9.97 -14.81 8.91
N PHE A 152 -10.91 -15.75 9.02
CA PHE A 152 -11.19 -16.74 7.99
C PHE A 152 -12.69 -16.89 7.82
N THR A 153 -13.16 -16.94 6.58
CA THR A 153 -14.54 -17.30 6.27
C THR A 153 -14.56 -18.26 5.09
N CYS A 154 -15.47 -19.23 5.10
CA CYS A 154 -15.68 -20.14 3.99
C CYS A 154 -17.15 -20.52 3.89
N GLY A 155 -17.59 -20.94 2.71
CA GLY A 155 -18.92 -21.49 2.55
C GLY A 155 -19.21 -21.97 1.14
N GLU A 156 -20.35 -22.63 1.03
CA GLU A 156 -20.93 -23.00 -0.26
C GLU A 156 -21.51 -21.77 -0.96
N ASN A 157 -21.25 -21.68 -2.26
CA ASN A 157 -21.73 -20.61 -3.10
C ASN A 157 -23.23 -20.79 -3.39
N PHE A 158 -24.04 -19.77 -3.08
CA PHE A 158 -25.47 -19.76 -3.40
C PHE A 158 -25.82 -18.90 -4.64
N SER A 159 -24.82 -18.43 -5.40
CA SER A 159 -25.01 -17.68 -6.66
C SER A 159 -24.46 -18.40 -7.90
N PRO A 160 -24.87 -19.66 -8.19
CA PRO A 160 -24.23 -20.49 -9.22
C PRO A 160 -24.30 -19.89 -10.63
N GLY A 161 -25.37 -19.16 -10.96
CA GLY A 161 -25.57 -18.55 -12.28
C GLY A 161 -24.56 -17.45 -12.65
N ARG A 162 -23.85 -16.88 -11.67
CA ARG A 162 -22.82 -15.83 -11.87
C ARG A 162 -21.41 -16.29 -11.54
N ALA A 163 -21.24 -17.55 -11.14
CA ALA A 163 -20.00 -18.03 -10.53
C ALA A 163 -19.12 -18.86 -11.48
N LYS A 164 -19.46 -18.95 -12.77
CA LYS A 164 -18.67 -19.68 -13.79
C LYS A 164 -18.29 -21.12 -13.37
N GLY A 165 -19.18 -21.78 -12.63
CA GLY A 165 -19.01 -23.14 -12.13
C GLY A 165 -18.29 -23.27 -10.79
N PHE A 166 -17.72 -22.20 -10.24
CA PHE A 166 -17.16 -22.22 -8.88
C PHE A 166 -18.28 -22.37 -7.84
N SER A 167 -18.12 -23.33 -6.93
CA SER A 167 -19.17 -23.76 -5.99
C SER A 167 -18.81 -23.59 -4.51
N ILE A 168 -17.53 -23.38 -4.20
CA ILE A 168 -17.06 -23.13 -2.82
C ILE A 168 -16.12 -21.93 -2.84
N GLY A 169 -16.28 -21.04 -1.87
CA GLY A 169 -15.43 -19.88 -1.67
C GLY A 169 -14.91 -19.78 -0.24
N TRP A 170 -13.72 -19.23 -0.08
CA TRP A 170 -13.23 -18.74 1.21
C TRP A 170 -12.38 -17.49 1.06
N LEU A 171 -12.26 -16.76 2.15
CA LEU A 171 -11.33 -15.68 2.30
C LEU A 171 -10.51 -15.85 3.59
N ALA A 172 -9.23 -15.56 3.50
CA ALA A 172 -8.31 -15.49 4.63
C ALA A 172 -7.72 -14.08 4.71
N VAL A 173 -7.86 -13.45 5.87
CA VAL A 173 -7.28 -12.15 6.20
C VAL A 173 -5.99 -12.37 6.97
N PHE A 174 -4.97 -11.61 6.62
CA PHE A 174 -3.65 -11.61 7.24
C PHE A 174 -3.31 -10.19 7.71
N PRO A 175 -2.52 -10.04 8.79
CA PRO A 175 -2.01 -8.75 9.22
C PRO A 175 -1.30 -7.98 8.09
N GLY A 176 -0.56 -8.69 7.23
CA GLY A 176 0.12 -8.12 6.09
C GLY A 176 0.43 -9.16 4.99
N ILE A 177 1.12 -8.69 3.95
CA ILE A 177 1.50 -9.53 2.80
C ILE A 177 2.51 -10.60 3.21
N THR A 178 3.44 -10.28 4.11
CA THR A 178 4.46 -11.22 4.58
C THR A 178 3.84 -12.46 5.22
N GLU A 179 2.86 -12.27 6.11
CA GLU A 179 2.12 -13.37 6.75
C GLU A 179 1.30 -14.16 5.73
N MET A 180 0.68 -13.47 4.76
CA MET A 180 -0.06 -14.12 3.67
C MET A 180 0.86 -14.97 2.77
N GLU A 181 2.07 -14.49 2.47
CA GLU A 181 3.04 -15.19 1.62
C GLU A 181 3.72 -16.36 2.31
N ALA A 182 3.88 -16.31 3.64
CA ALA A 182 4.37 -17.43 4.43
C ALA A 182 3.44 -18.66 4.39
N VAL A 183 2.16 -18.47 4.04
CA VAL A 183 1.17 -19.54 3.98
C VAL A 183 0.98 -20.03 2.54
N ASP A 184 1.34 -21.29 2.27
CA ASP A 184 1.04 -21.97 1.00
C ASP A 184 -0.26 -22.79 1.10
N PHE A 185 -1.38 -22.17 0.72
CA PHE A 185 -2.65 -22.88 0.61
C PHE A 185 -2.71 -23.82 -0.59
N ASN A 186 -1.94 -23.56 -1.65
CA ASN A 186 -2.05 -24.33 -2.88
C ASN A 186 -1.54 -25.75 -2.66
N GLU A 187 -0.41 -25.90 -1.98
CA GLU A 187 0.09 -27.22 -1.57
C GLU A 187 -0.93 -27.95 -0.68
N PHE A 188 -1.48 -27.25 0.33
CA PHE A 188 -2.46 -27.84 1.24
C PHE A 188 -3.75 -28.31 0.53
N VAL A 189 -4.33 -27.45 -0.31
CA VAL A 189 -5.56 -27.76 -1.05
C VAL A 189 -5.30 -28.90 -2.02
N LYS A 190 -4.17 -28.88 -2.73
CA LYS A 190 -3.81 -29.93 -3.68
C LYS A 190 -3.62 -31.29 -2.99
N ASP A 191 -2.94 -31.32 -1.84
CA ASP A 191 -2.70 -32.54 -1.05
C ASP A 191 -4.00 -33.15 -0.50
N LYS A 192 -4.90 -32.31 0.03
CA LYS A 192 -6.08 -32.81 0.75
C LYS A 192 -7.29 -33.08 -0.12
N ILE A 193 -7.51 -32.24 -1.12
CA ILE A 193 -8.77 -32.24 -1.89
C ILE A 193 -8.55 -32.12 -3.39
N GLY A 194 -7.30 -32.12 -3.88
CA GLY A 194 -6.95 -31.92 -5.28
C GLY A 194 -7.69 -32.86 -6.24
N ASP A 195 -7.92 -34.11 -5.85
CA ASP A 195 -8.60 -35.12 -6.68
C ASP A 195 -10.07 -34.82 -6.92
N HIS A 196 -10.70 -33.97 -6.12
CA HIS A 196 -12.10 -33.56 -6.27
C HIS A 196 -12.26 -32.27 -7.08
N LEU A 197 -11.15 -31.58 -7.39
CA LEU A 197 -11.15 -30.25 -7.98
C LEU A 197 -10.93 -30.33 -9.48
N GLU A 198 -11.77 -29.61 -10.23
CA GLU A 198 -11.54 -29.31 -11.64
C GLU A 198 -10.64 -28.07 -11.77
N SER A 199 -10.87 -27.05 -10.93
CA SER A 199 -10.12 -25.81 -10.97
C SER A 199 -10.05 -25.14 -9.60
N VAL A 200 -8.94 -24.43 -9.36
CA VAL A 200 -8.73 -23.56 -8.21
C VAL A 200 -8.40 -22.18 -8.74
N MET A 201 -9.10 -21.17 -8.22
CA MET A 201 -8.75 -19.77 -8.42
C MET A 201 -8.32 -19.19 -7.08
N MET A 202 -7.17 -18.53 -7.06
CA MET A 202 -6.67 -17.85 -5.87
C MET A 202 -6.29 -16.42 -6.23
N LEU A 203 -6.77 -15.48 -5.43
CA LEU A 203 -6.55 -14.04 -5.63
C LEU A 203 -6.01 -13.44 -4.36
N SER A 204 -4.96 -12.63 -4.49
CA SER A 204 -4.43 -11.83 -3.39
C SER A 204 -4.79 -10.37 -3.61
N VAL A 205 -5.31 -9.73 -2.58
CA VAL A 205 -5.66 -8.31 -2.56
C VAL A 205 -5.07 -7.70 -1.30
N ARG A 206 -4.70 -6.42 -1.38
CA ARG A 206 -4.36 -5.64 -0.20
C ARG A 206 -5.52 -4.69 0.09
N THR A 207 -6.09 -4.76 1.29
CA THR A 207 -7.10 -3.79 1.71
C THR A 207 -6.47 -2.41 1.72
N ARG A 208 -7.07 -1.48 0.98
CA ARG A 208 -6.67 -0.08 1.02
C ARG A 208 -7.16 0.49 2.36
N PRO A 209 -6.40 1.37 3.02
CA PRO A 209 -7.00 2.23 4.03
C PRO A 209 -8.16 3.00 3.37
N PHE A 210 -9.32 3.02 4.04
CA PHE A 210 -10.50 3.74 3.57
C PHE A 210 -10.12 5.19 3.27
N SER A 211 -9.90 5.52 2.00
CA SER A 211 -10.00 6.89 1.52
C SER A 211 -11.50 7.18 1.48
N SER A 212 -12.03 7.78 2.54
CA SER A 212 -13.44 8.17 2.62
C SER A 212 -13.83 9.02 1.40
N PRO A 213 -14.90 8.64 0.67
CA PRO A 213 -15.68 9.61 -0.07
C PRO A 213 -16.67 10.23 0.93
N PHE A 214 -16.66 11.55 1.10
CA PHE A 214 -17.84 12.42 0.97
C PHE A 214 -17.58 13.82 1.51
N SER A 215 -18.03 14.75 0.67
CA SER A 215 -18.19 16.18 0.93
C SER A 215 -19.09 16.47 2.12
N LEU A 216 -18.67 17.51 2.84
CA LEU A 216 -19.41 18.41 3.73
C LEU A 216 -20.93 18.49 3.47
N THR A 217 -21.74 18.28 4.51
CA THR A 217 -22.75 19.23 4.99
C THR A 217 -23.24 18.80 6.38
N PHE A 218 -23.10 19.66 7.39
CA PHE A 218 -24.18 20.13 8.27
C PHE A 218 -23.63 21.16 9.27
N SER A 219 -24.36 22.27 9.36
CA SER A 219 -24.14 23.47 10.16
C SER A 219 -24.10 23.24 11.68
N PRO A 220 -23.54 24.17 12.48
CA PRO A 220 -23.29 23.98 13.89
C PRO A 220 -24.53 24.28 14.73
N SER A 221 -24.73 23.54 15.82
CA SER A 221 -25.58 24.01 16.92
C SER A 221 -24.95 23.76 18.28
N LYS A 222 -25.09 24.81 19.09
CA LYS A 222 -24.52 25.09 20.41
C LYS A 222 -25.11 24.18 21.48
N HIS A 223 -24.31 23.80 22.49
CA HIS A 223 -24.49 24.17 23.91
C HIS A 223 -23.52 23.38 24.84
N LEU A 224 -22.77 24.14 25.65
CA LEU A 224 -21.95 23.80 26.84
C LEU A 224 -22.84 23.34 28.04
N PRO A 225 -22.33 22.92 29.24
CA PRO A 225 -21.01 23.18 29.87
C PRO A 225 -20.30 21.97 30.54
N ARG A 226 -18.96 21.92 30.61
CA ARG A 226 -18.04 22.48 31.63
C ARG A 226 -18.23 21.90 33.06
N PHE A 227 -17.29 21.07 33.50
CA PHE A 227 -16.88 20.98 34.91
C PHE A 227 -15.35 20.88 35.01
N THR A 228 -14.78 21.71 35.88
CA THR A 228 -13.36 21.88 36.21
C THR A 228 -13.12 21.36 37.66
N PRO A 229 -11.94 21.51 38.32
CA PRO A 229 -11.10 20.36 38.70
C PRO A 229 -10.75 20.31 40.22
N SER A 230 -9.88 19.34 40.58
CA SER A 230 -8.92 19.35 41.72
C SER A 230 -9.36 18.74 43.07
N PRO A 231 -8.44 18.44 44.04
CA PRO A 231 -6.99 18.13 43.97
C PRO A 231 -6.52 16.91 44.82
N SER A 232 -5.25 16.51 44.61
CA SER A 232 -4.21 16.07 45.57
C SER A 232 -4.51 14.99 46.63
N LEU A 233 -3.69 13.93 46.67
CA LEU A 233 -2.78 13.61 47.79
C LEU A 233 -1.85 12.41 47.45
N LYS A 234 -0.55 12.64 47.61
CA LYS A 234 0.55 11.66 47.83
C LYS A 234 1.03 11.89 49.29
N PRO A 235 1.69 10.96 50.02
CA PRO A 235 2.87 10.24 49.52
C PRO A 235 3.21 8.83 50.10
N TYR A 236 4.20 8.22 49.45
CA TYR A 236 5.26 7.32 49.96
C TYR A 236 4.92 5.92 50.54
N SER A 237 5.35 4.85 49.84
CA SER A 237 6.50 4.02 50.26
C SER A 237 6.83 2.89 49.26
N GLN A 238 8.04 2.98 48.73
CA GLN A 238 8.99 2.00 48.15
C GLN A 238 8.61 0.51 48.03
N SER A 239 8.67 -0.01 46.79
CA SER A 239 9.28 -1.30 46.48
C SER A 239 9.81 -1.32 45.03
N SER A 240 10.94 -2.01 44.85
CA SER A 240 11.86 -1.97 43.70
C SER A 240 11.26 -2.45 42.36
N PRO A 241 11.73 -1.91 41.20
CA PRO A 241 11.21 -2.32 39.90
C PRO A 241 11.85 -3.64 39.47
N SER A 242 11.03 -4.68 39.33
CA SER A 242 11.37 -5.85 38.53
C SER A 242 11.48 -5.42 37.06
N SER A 243 12.63 -5.69 36.47
CA SER A 243 12.96 -5.37 35.08
C SER A 243 12.04 -6.12 34.11
N ARG A 244 10.90 -5.53 33.78
CA ARG A 244 10.20 -5.85 32.54
C ARG A 244 11.04 -5.27 31.41
N SER A 245 11.72 -6.17 30.71
CA SER A 245 12.23 -5.97 29.36
C SER A 245 11.09 -5.36 28.52
N SER A 246 11.13 -4.04 28.35
CA SER A 246 10.43 -3.36 27.28
C SER A 246 11.09 -3.85 26.00
N ILE A 247 10.41 -4.75 25.29
CA ILE A 247 10.72 -5.02 23.89
C ILE A 247 10.66 -3.65 23.21
N LYS A 248 11.83 -3.09 22.88
CA LYS A 248 11.92 -1.93 21.99
C LYS A 248 11.39 -2.43 20.66
N MET A 249 10.12 -2.14 20.37
CA MET A 249 9.61 -2.23 19.01
C MET A 249 10.57 -1.42 18.14
N SER A 250 11.17 -2.05 17.13
CA SER A 250 12.02 -1.36 16.18
C SER A 250 11.22 -0.25 15.54
N ALA A 251 11.66 0.99 15.70
CA ALA A 251 11.00 2.14 15.08
C ALA A 251 11.07 1.95 13.55
N GLN A 252 9.90 1.84 12.92
CA GLN A 252 9.78 1.83 11.47
C GLN A 252 9.53 3.27 11.01
N THR A 253 10.19 3.68 9.93
CA THR A 253 10.00 5.01 9.33
C THR A 253 9.68 4.81 7.86
N ILE A 254 8.71 5.55 7.34
CA ILE A 254 8.43 5.56 5.92
C ILE A 254 9.32 6.59 5.25
N GLU A 255 10.10 6.17 4.28
CA GLU A 255 10.81 7.07 3.37
C GLU A 255 9.90 7.33 2.17
N HIS A 256 9.69 8.60 1.86
CA HIS A 256 8.93 9.05 0.70
C HIS A 256 9.81 9.96 -0.15
N ILE A 257 10.16 9.51 -1.35
CA ILE A 257 10.89 10.31 -2.33
C ILE A 257 9.99 10.62 -3.51
N VAL A 258 9.96 11.90 -3.91
CA VAL A 258 9.34 12.35 -5.16
C VAL A 258 10.38 13.06 -6.00
N LEU A 259 10.57 12.60 -7.24
CA LEU A 259 11.38 13.27 -8.24
C LEU A 259 10.48 14.02 -9.22
N PHE A 260 10.86 15.26 -9.54
CA PHE A 260 10.12 16.14 -10.44
C PHE A 260 10.98 16.53 -11.64
N LYS A 261 10.45 16.38 -12.86
CA LYS A 261 10.97 16.96 -14.09
C LYS A 261 10.19 18.26 -14.35
N VAL A 262 10.77 19.39 -13.97
CA VAL A 262 10.22 20.71 -14.32
C VAL A 262 10.49 20.98 -15.80
N LYS A 263 9.52 21.58 -16.49
CA LYS A 263 9.64 22.00 -17.91
C LYS A 263 10.79 22.99 -18.05
N ASP A 264 11.59 22.83 -19.11
CA ASP A 264 12.84 23.58 -19.29
C ASP A 264 12.60 25.11 -19.40
N ASP A 265 11.45 25.55 -19.93
CA ASP A 265 11.07 26.97 -20.08
C ASP A 265 10.21 27.52 -18.94
N THR A 266 10.16 26.84 -17.79
CA THR A 266 9.36 27.31 -16.66
C THR A 266 9.97 28.56 -16.04
N ASP A 267 9.13 29.59 -15.85
CA ASP A 267 9.51 30.80 -15.12
C ASP A 267 10.08 30.46 -13.71
N PRO A 268 11.29 30.94 -13.36
CA PRO A 268 11.90 30.66 -12.05
C PRO A 268 11.03 31.01 -10.85
N SER A 269 10.16 32.01 -10.95
CA SER A 269 9.22 32.37 -9.88
C SER A 269 8.18 31.26 -9.62
N LYS A 270 7.75 30.54 -10.66
CA LYS A 270 6.84 29.39 -10.53
C LYS A 270 7.55 28.19 -9.90
N VAL A 271 8.82 27.97 -10.27
CA VAL A 271 9.66 26.94 -9.64
C VAL A 271 9.87 27.25 -8.16
N ASN A 272 10.16 28.50 -7.81
CA ASN A 272 10.27 28.96 -6.43
C ASN A 272 8.95 28.79 -5.66
N ALA A 273 7.81 29.06 -6.31
CA ALA A 273 6.49 28.84 -5.71
C ALA A 273 6.21 27.35 -5.47
N MET A 274 6.62 26.46 -6.37
CA MET A 274 6.55 25.01 -6.18
C MET A 274 7.39 24.57 -4.99
N VAL A 275 8.68 24.95 -4.95
CA VAL A 275 9.60 24.60 -3.87
C VAL A 275 9.12 25.15 -2.52
N SER A 276 8.69 26.41 -2.48
CA SER A 276 8.18 27.05 -1.25
C SER A 276 6.86 26.41 -0.78
N GLY A 277 5.95 26.14 -1.72
CA GLY A 277 4.68 25.49 -1.43
C GLY A 277 4.88 24.10 -0.85
N LEU A 278 5.70 23.27 -1.51
CA LEU A 278 6.02 21.93 -1.03
C LEU A 278 6.77 21.97 0.30
N GLY A 279 7.73 22.88 0.45
CA GLY A 279 8.50 23.05 1.68
C GLY A 279 7.63 23.45 2.88
N SER A 280 6.57 24.24 2.66
CA SER A 280 5.63 24.64 3.72
C SER A 280 4.88 23.46 4.36
N LEU A 281 4.78 22.33 3.65
CA LEU A 281 4.08 21.13 4.13
C LEU A 281 4.83 20.43 5.27
N VAL A 282 6.08 20.82 5.57
CA VAL A 282 6.79 20.39 6.79
C VAL A 282 6.04 20.73 8.08
N SER A 283 5.12 21.71 8.03
CA SER A 283 4.29 22.12 9.17
C SER A 283 3.10 21.20 9.45
N LEU A 284 2.86 20.18 8.61
CA LEU A 284 1.77 19.22 8.81
C LEU A 284 2.15 18.20 9.89
N ASP A 285 1.21 17.89 10.79
CA ASP A 285 1.44 17.01 11.95
C ASP A 285 1.95 15.60 11.58
N GLN A 286 1.62 15.13 10.38
CA GLN A 286 2.03 13.81 9.88
C GLN A 286 3.52 13.75 9.49
N VAL A 287 4.14 14.90 9.23
CA VAL A 287 5.47 15.00 8.61
C VAL A 287 6.55 15.06 9.67
N LEU A 288 7.41 14.03 9.73
CA LEU A 288 8.56 14.00 10.64
C LEU A 288 9.77 14.78 10.08
N HIS A 289 9.91 14.75 8.77
CA HIS A 289 10.96 15.43 8.03
C HIS A 289 10.41 15.73 6.64
N LEU A 290 10.71 16.89 6.10
CA LEU A 290 10.49 17.22 4.70
C LEU A 290 11.55 18.21 4.23
N SER A 291 12.15 17.89 3.10
CA SER A 291 13.07 18.76 2.37
C SER A 291 12.71 18.69 0.89
N VAL A 292 12.82 19.83 0.20
CA VAL A 292 12.55 19.92 -1.23
C VAL A 292 13.53 20.91 -1.87
N GLY A 293 14.07 20.57 -3.03
CA GLY A 293 15.02 21.44 -3.72
C GLY A 293 15.52 20.84 -5.04
N PRO A 294 16.40 21.56 -5.75
CA PRO A 294 17.02 21.07 -6.96
C PRO A 294 17.94 19.88 -6.65
N LEU A 295 18.08 18.96 -7.61
CA LEU A 295 19.09 17.93 -7.55
C LEU A 295 20.49 18.56 -7.68
N LEU A 296 21.45 18.02 -6.92
CA LEU A 296 22.86 18.33 -7.10
C LEU A 296 23.36 17.68 -8.40
N CYS A 297 23.00 16.42 -8.61
CA CYS A 297 23.38 15.67 -9.79
C CYS A 297 22.31 14.61 -10.10
N ASN A 298 21.97 14.47 -11.37
CA ASN A 298 21.26 13.31 -11.87
C ASN A 298 22.25 12.43 -12.62
N ARG A 299 22.56 11.26 -12.07
CA ARG A 299 23.58 10.36 -12.60
C ARG A 299 23.03 9.33 -13.59
N SER A 300 21.77 9.47 -13.99
CA SER A 300 21.09 8.56 -14.90
C SER A 300 20.66 9.27 -16.18
N SER A 301 20.89 8.63 -17.32
CA SER A 301 20.50 9.15 -18.64
C SER A 301 19.05 8.84 -19.00
N ALA A 302 18.42 7.87 -18.33
CA ALA A 302 17.07 7.41 -18.64
C ALA A 302 15.97 8.41 -18.21
N PHE A 303 16.24 9.26 -17.23
CA PHE A 303 15.31 10.26 -16.71
C PHE A 303 16.03 11.56 -16.46
N ASN A 304 15.37 12.69 -16.73
CA ASN A 304 15.98 14.02 -16.59
C ASN A 304 15.38 14.81 -15.42
N PHE A 305 15.10 14.15 -14.29
CA PHE A 305 14.56 14.81 -13.11
C PHE A 305 15.47 15.97 -12.67
N THR A 306 14.83 17.01 -12.13
CA THR A 306 15.42 18.31 -11.83
C THR A 306 15.38 18.64 -10.34
N HIS A 307 14.35 18.18 -9.64
CA HIS A 307 14.12 18.46 -8.23
C HIS A 307 13.75 17.17 -7.50
N MET A 308 14.01 17.16 -6.20
CA MET A 308 13.62 16.08 -5.30
C MET A 308 12.90 16.64 -4.09
N LEU A 309 11.83 15.97 -3.67
CA LEU A 309 11.27 16.06 -2.34
C LEU A 309 11.60 14.77 -1.60
N HIS A 310 12.13 14.91 -0.40
CA HIS A 310 12.32 13.82 0.55
C HIS A 310 11.58 14.11 1.83
N SER A 311 10.74 13.17 2.24
CA SER A 311 10.02 13.27 3.51
C SER A 311 9.94 11.94 4.26
N ARG A 312 9.68 12.03 5.55
CA ARG A 312 9.56 10.88 6.47
C ARG A 312 8.28 10.94 7.27
N TYR A 313 7.73 9.76 7.55
CA TYR A 313 6.48 9.58 8.29
C TYR A 313 6.61 8.42 9.28
N ASN A 314 5.82 8.41 10.37
CA ASN A 314 5.88 7.30 11.33
C ASN A 314 5.24 6.03 10.75
N SER A 315 4.30 6.20 9.82
CA SER A 315 3.50 5.10 9.29
C SER A 315 3.06 5.37 7.85
N LYS A 316 2.58 4.31 7.18
CA LYS A 316 1.94 4.45 5.87
C LYS A 316 0.66 5.29 5.96
N ASP A 317 -0.03 5.25 7.09
CA ASP A 317 -1.23 6.05 7.33
C ASP A 317 -0.93 7.53 7.46
N ASP A 318 0.17 7.91 8.11
CA ASP A 318 0.67 9.29 8.15
C ASP A 318 1.01 9.81 6.75
N LEU A 319 1.69 8.99 5.92
CA LEU A 319 1.95 9.32 4.51
C LEU A 319 0.64 9.46 3.70
N ASN A 320 -0.35 8.60 3.93
CA ASN A 320 -1.65 8.68 3.27
C ASN A 320 -2.42 9.93 3.69
N ALA A 321 -2.42 10.25 4.99
CA ALA A 321 -3.05 11.44 5.54
C ALA A 321 -2.38 12.72 5.01
N TYR A 322 -1.05 12.75 4.93
CA TYR A 322 -0.31 13.81 4.25
C TYR A 322 -0.73 13.93 2.77
N SER A 323 -0.79 12.82 2.05
CA SER A 323 -1.14 12.80 0.62
C SER A 323 -2.56 13.33 0.35
N ALA A 324 -3.50 13.03 1.25
CA ALA A 324 -4.88 13.52 1.19
C ALA A 324 -5.06 14.92 1.80
N HIS A 325 -4.05 15.48 2.48
CA HIS A 325 -4.17 16.72 3.21
C HIS A 325 -4.52 17.88 2.24
N PRO A 326 -5.52 18.74 2.55
CA PRO A 326 -5.92 19.82 1.64
C PRO A 326 -4.77 20.74 1.22
N SER A 327 -3.85 21.06 2.13
CA SER A 327 -2.65 21.85 1.81
C SER A 327 -1.75 21.16 0.80
N HIS A 328 -1.51 19.85 0.94
CA HIS A 328 -0.72 19.08 -0.01
C HIS A 328 -1.41 19.06 -1.39
N VAL A 329 -2.70 18.72 -1.43
CA VAL A 329 -3.49 18.68 -2.68
C VAL A 329 -3.49 20.04 -3.38
N SER A 330 -3.64 21.13 -2.63
CA SER A 330 -3.61 22.49 -3.16
C SER A 330 -2.25 22.82 -3.80
N VAL A 331 -1.15 22.49 -3.13
CA VAL A 331 0.20 22.72 -3.66
C VAL A 331 0.46 21.88 -4.91
N VAL A 332 0.08 20.60 -4.90
CA VAL A 332 0.26 19.71 -6.05
C VAL A 332 -0.52 20.22 -7.26
N LYS A 333 -1.81 20.54 -7.09
CA LYS A 333 -2.66 21.01 -8.20
C LYS A 333 -2.27 22.41 -8.68
N GLY A 334 -1.92 23.31 -7.77
CA GLY A 334 -1.65 24.71 -8.07
C GLY A 334 -0.22 24.98 -8.55
N SER A 335 0.76 24.26 -8.02
CA SER A 335 2.18 24.60 -8.19
C SER A 335 3.03 23.49 -8.80
N VAL A 336 2.62 22.21 -8.73
CA VAL A 336 3.41 21.09 -9.28
C VAL A 336 2.91 20.71 -10.68
N LEU A 337 1.65 20.26 -10.79
CA LEU A 337 1.09 19.75 -12.06
C LEU A 337 1.21 20.72 -13.25
N PRO A 338 1.07 22.05 -13.10
CA PRO A 338 1.17 22.95 -14.24
C PRO A 338 2.57 23.01 -14.87
N ILE A 339 3.62 22.76 -14.09
CA ILE A 339 5.02 23.02 -14.49
C ILE A 339 5.87 21.77 -14.63
N CYS A 340 5.40 20.62 -14.16
CA CYS A 340 6.12 19.36 -14.29
C CYS A 340 5.68 18.58 -15.54
N ASP A 341 6.64 18.06 -16.30
CA ASP A 341 6.40 17.09 -17.40
C ASP A 341 6.38 15.66 -16.89
N ASP A 342 7.11 15.39 -15.81
CA ASP A 342 7.20 14.05 -15.25
C ASP A 342 7.35 14.09 -13.73
N ILE A 343 6.75 13.09 -13.08
CA ILE A 343 6.77 12.90 -11.63
C ILE A 343 6.96 11.41 -11.36
N MET A 344 7.89 11.08 -10.47
CA MET A 344 8.08 9.72 -9.97
C MET A 344 8.07 9.73 -8.46
N ALA A 345 7.31 8.85 -7.84
CA ALA A 345 7.26 8.71 -6.39
C ALA A 345 7.53 7.27 -5.98
N VAL A 346 8.44 7.11 -5.02
CA VAL A 346 8.88 5.82 -4.50
C VAL A 346 8.85 5.87 -2.98
N ASP A 347 8.16 4.89 -2.40
CA ASP A 347 7.94 4.81 -0.95
C ASP A 347 8.41 3.46 -0.44
N TRP A 348 9.20 3.45 0.63
CA TRP A 348 9.63 2.20 1.26
C TRP A 348 9.66 2.31 2.78
N ILE A 349 9.66 1.15 3.45
CA ILE A 349 9.81 1.10 4.90
C ILE A 349 11.31 1.06 5.20
N ALA A 350 11.81 2.07 5.90
CA ALA A 350 13.14 2.05 6.50
C ALA A 350 13.07 1.28 7.83
N HIS A 351 13.63 0.08 7.84
CA HIS A 351 13.82 -0.70 9.06
C HIS A 351 15.06 -0.19 9.79
N ASN A 352 14.93 0.06 11.10
CA ASN A 352 16.05 0.36 12.00
C ASN A 352 16.85 1.61 11.59
N LEU A 353 16.17 2.69 11.19
CA LEU A 353 16.84 3.96 10.92
C LEU A 353 17.57 4.43 12.19
N GLN A 354 18.90 4.50 12.13
CA GLN A 354 19.73 4.95 13.25
C GLN A 354 19.98 6.46 13.15
N GLY A 355 19.97 7.15 14.29
CA GLY A 355 20.23 8.60 14.37
C GLY A 355 18.96 9.45 14.28
N ASP A 356 19.15 10.76 14.15
CA ASP A 356 18.05 11.72 14.06
C ASP A 356 17.25 11.56 12.77
N LEU A 357 15.92 11.67 12.88
CA LEU A 357 15.01 11.58 11.73
C LEU A 357 15.10 12.81 10.82
N VAL A 358 15.48 13.95 11.39
CA VAL A 358 15.71 15.20 10.68
C VAL A 358 17.16 15.24 10.23
N MET A 359 17.39 15.38 8.91
CA MET A 359 18.75 15.49 8.40
C MET A 359 19.32 16.90 8.65
N PRO A 360 20.60 17.00 9.04
CA PRO A 360 21.27 18.29 9.11
C PRO A 360 21.26 19.01 7.75
N GLN A 361 21.18 20.32 7.79
CA GLN A 361 21.28 21.15 6.59
C GLN A 361 22.67 21.03 5.99
N GLY A 362 22.77 21.07 4.66
CA GLY A 362 24.02 20.86 3.95
C GLY A 362 24.47 19.40 3.85
N SER A 363 23.78 18.46 4.51
CA SER A 363 23.99 17.03 4.28
C SER A 363 23.70 16.69 2.82
N ALA A 364 24.53 15.83 2.25
CA ALA A 364 24.33 15.30 0.92
C ALA A 364 23.64 13.95 0.99
N VAL A 365 22.76 13.68 0.04
CA VAL A 365 21.92 12.49 -0.01
C VAL A 365 22.07 11.86 -1.39
N ARG A 366 22.43 10.57 -1.43
CA ARG A 366 22.35 9.75 -2.64
C ARG A 366 21.15 8.84 -2.54
N VAL A 367 20.25 8.93 -3.51
CA VAL A 367 19.10 8.03 -3.63
C VAL A 367 19.29 7.16 -4.87
N SER A 368 19.10 5.85 -4.70
CA SER A 368 19.17 4.88 -5.79
C SER A 368 17.83 4.14 -5.91
N PHE A 369 17.31 4.03 -7.13
CA PHE A 369 16.13 3.24 -7.46
C PHE A 369 16.53 2.15 -8.45
N LEU A 370 16.13 0.92 -8.16
CA LEU A 370 16.51 -0.25 -8.97
C LEU A 370 15.24 -0.88 -9.56
N LYS A 371 15.26 -1.04 -10.88
CA LYS A 371 14.25 -1.79 -11.64
C LYS A 371 14.83 -3.16 -11.95
N LEU A 372 14.23 -4.19 -11.37
CA LEU A 372 14.60 -5.58 -11.61
C LEU A 372 14.11 -6.03 -13.00
N LYS A 373 14.82 -6.97 -13.63
CA LYS A 373 14.33 -7.65 -14.84
C LYS A 373 13.04 -8.41 -14.53
N GLU A 374 12.18 -8.54 -15.54
CA GLU A 374 10.93 -9.30 -15.42
C GLU A 374 11.20 -10.79 -15.14
N ASN A 375 10.24 -11.46 -14.50
CA ASN A 375 10.28 -12.89 -14.16
C ASN A 375 11.39 -13.33 -13.20
N LEU A 376 12.04 -12.39 -12.51
CA LEU A 376 12.91 -12.72 -11.39
C LEU A 376 12.06 -13.14 -10.19
N GLY A 377 12.38 -14.30 -9.61
CA GLY A 377 11.73 -14.79 -8.40
C GLY A 377 12.11 -13.96 -7.17
N ASP A 378 11.34 -14.11 -6.08
CA ASP A 378 11.57 -13.35 -4.84
C ASP A 378 12.95 -13.61 -4.22
N ASP A 379 13.58 -14.76 -4.48
CA ASP A 379 14.94 -15.07 -4.03
C ASP A 379 15.98 -14.08 -4.58
N VAL A 380 15.89 -13.74 -5.87
CA VAL A 380 16.79 -12.77 -6.51
C VAL A 380 16.55 -11.37 -5.95
N LYS A 381 15.29 -11.00 -5.71
CA LYS A 381 14.94 -9.72 -5.08
C LYS A 381 15.56 -9.61 -3.68
N ASN A 382 15.48 -10.68 -2.89
CA ASN A 382 16.07 -10.75 -1.55
C ASN A 382 17.60 -10.70 -1.58
N GLU A 383 18.23 -11.33 -2.57
CA GLU A 383 19.68 -11.22 -2.80
C GLU A 383 20.09 -9.77 -3.09
N VAL A 384 19.41 -9.10 -4.01
CA VAL A 384 19.67 -7.69 -4.33
C VAL A 384 19.48 -6.80 -3.09
N LEU A 385 18.41 -7.02 -2.31
CA LEU A 385 18.19 -6.32 -1.03
C LEU A 385 19.31 -6.59 -0.01
N GLY A 386 19.83 -7.82 0.05
CA GLY A 386 20.97 -8.19 0.88
C GLY A 386 22.24 -7.43 0.49
N VAL A 387 22.52 -7.33 -0.81
CA VAL A 387 23.66 -6.54 -1.32
C VAL A 387 23.50 -5.06 -0.97
N ILE A 388 22.31 -4.49 -1.19
CA ILE A 388 22.02 -3.09 -0.82
C ILE A 388 22.22 -2.87 0.68
N GLY A 389 21.76 -3.79 1.52
CA GLY A 389 21.93 -3.71 2.97
C GLY A 389 23.39 -3.65 3.42
N GLY A 390 24.28 -4.34 2.71
CA GLY A 390 25.72 -4.30 2.96
C GLY A 390 26.44 -3.02 2.51
N ILE A 391 25.78 -2.09 1.80
CA ILE A 391 26.43 -0.87 1.32
C ILE A 391 26.96 -0.03 2.48
N LYS A 392 26.17 0.17 3.54
CA LYS A 392 26.58 0.98 4.69
C LYS A 392 27.89 0.49 5.33
N ASP A 393 28.09 -0.82 5.41
CA ASP A 393 29.28 -1.42 6.04
C ASP A 393 30.55 -1.21 5.20
N ASN A 394 30.39 -1.03 3.89
CA ASN A 394 31.49 -0.79 2.95
C ASN A 394 31.88 0.69 2.87
N PHE A 395 30.97 1.62 3.16
CA PHE A 395 31.19 3.06 3.04
C PHE A 395 31.02 3.78 4.38
N ARG A 396 32.12 3.94 5.11
CA ARG A 396 32.15 4.59 6.45
C ARG A 396 31.72 6.06 6.44
N GLN A 397 31.71 6.70 5.28
CA GLN A 397 31.27 8.09 5.11
C GLN A 397 29.74 8.25 5.23
N ILE A 398 28.99 7.14 5.14
CA ILE A 398 27.53 7.15 5.26
C ILE A 398 27.14 7.30 6.74
N THR A 399 26.50 8.40 7.08
CA THR A 399 26.02 8.68 8.45
C THR A 399 24.67 8.03 8.73
N GLN A 400 23.80 7.97 7.72
CA GLN A 400 22.50 7.32 7.80
C GLN A 400 22.21 6.59 6.50
N PHE A 401 21.59 5.42 6.61
CA PHE A 401 21.27 4.58 5.46
C PHE A 401 19.89 3.96 5.66
N SER A 402 19.09 3.95 4.60
CA SER A 402 17.84 3.22 4.53
C SER A 402 17.72 2.57 3.16
N TYR A 403 17.00 1.46 3.12
CA TYR A 403 16.67 0.76 1.88
C TYR A 403 15.45 -0.13 2.10
N GLY A 404 14.78 -0.50 1.02
CA GLY A 404 13.63 -1.37 1.11
C GLY A 404 12.93 -1.58 -0.22
N GLU A 405 11.90 -2.43 -0.16
CA GLU A 405 10.99 -2.65 -1.27
C GLU A 405 9.99 -1.50 -1.38
N ASN A 406 9.79 -1.07 -2.63
CA ASN A 406 8.84 -0.03 -2.98
C ASN A 406 7.40 -0.52 -2.82
N PHE A 407 6.58 0.19 -2.06
CA PHE A 407 5.16 -0.09 -1.92
C PHE A 407 4.24 0.86 -2.71
N SER A 408 4.79 1.72 -3.57
CA SER A 408 4.07 2.61 -4.47
C SER A 408 4.32 2.34 -5.98
N PRO A 409 4.13 1.10 -6.47
CA PRO A 409 4.54 0.69 -7.83
C PRO A 409 3.87 1.51 -8.94
N ALA A 410 2.62 1.95 -8.73
CA ALA A 410 1.87 2.74 -9.71
C ALA A 410 2.50 4.10 -10.04
N ARG A 411 3.34 4.66 -9.16
CA ARG A 411 4.00 5.96 -9.33
C ARG A 411 5.51 5.85 -9.55
N ALA A 412 6.02 4.63 -9.56
CA ALA A 412 7.45 4.34 -9.50
C ALA A 412 8.02 3.84 -10.82
N LYS A 413 7.27 3.88 -11.93
CA LYS A 413 7.77 3.56 -13.29
C LYS A 413 8.50 2.21 -13.37
N GLY A 414 8.03 1.22 -12.60
CA GLY A 414 8.60 -0.12 -12.52
C GLY A 414 9.80 -0.28 -11.57
N PHE A 415 10.31 0.78 -10.96
CA PHE A 415 11.33 0.68 -9.91
C PHE A 415 10.75 0.03 -8.66
N SER A 416 11.33 -1.08 -8.24
CA SER A 416 10.81 -1.96 -7.19
C SER A 416 11.63 -1.93 -5.90
N LEU A 417 12.90 -1.52 -5.97
CA LEU A 417 13.77 -1.39 -4.80
C LEU A 417 14.36 0.03 -4.72
N ALA A 418 14.59 0.51 -3.50
CA ALA A 418 15.17 1.82 -3.26
C ALA A 418 16.22 1.79 -2.14
N SER A 419 17.17 2.71 -2.19
CA SER A 419 18.07 3.01 -1.08
C SER A 419 18.36 4.52 -1.00
N LEU A 420 18.62 4.98 0.22
CA LEU A 420 19.00 6.35 0.54
C LEU A 420 20.20 6.33 1.46
N ALA A 421 21.27 6.99 1.05
CA ALA A 421 22.50 7.18 1.82
C ALA A 421 22.70 8.67 2.13
N VAL A 422 22.91 9.00 3.39
CA VAL A 422 23.18 10.36 3.87
C VAL A 422 24.67 10.50 4.19
N PHE A 423 25.23 11.63 3.78
CA PHE A 423 26.62 12.02 3.97
C PHE A 423 26.68 13.36 4.71
N PRO A 424 27.75 13.65 5.47
CA PRO A 424 27.93 14.93 6.14
C PRO A 424 27.83 16.13 5.18
N GLY A 425 28.35 15.99 3.96
CA GLY A 425 28.22 16.96 2.89
C GLY A 425 28.63 16.43 1.51
N PRO A 426 28.63 17.30 0.48
CA PRO A 426 28.93 16.91 -0.90
C PRO A 426 30.35 16.36 -1.09
N SER A 427 31.32 16.83 -0.31
CA SER A 427 32.71 16.36 -0.39
C SER A 427 32.82 14.88 -0.07
N GLU A 428 32.14 14.41 0.99
CA GLU A 428 32.12 13.01 1.39
C GLU A 428 31.34 12.14 0.39
N LEU A 429 30.25 12.67 -0.16
CA LEU A 429 29.47 12.03 -1.22
C LEU A 429 30.33 11.78 -2.48
N GLU A 430 31.09 12.77 -2.92
CA GLU A 430 31.97 12.65 -4.09
C GLU A 430 33.15 11.71 -3.81
N ALA A 431 33.72 11.73 -2.60
CA ALA A 431 34.80 10.83 -2.22
C ALA A 431 34.40 9.34 -2.32
N VAL A 432 33.14 9.00 -2.03
CA VAL A 432 32.61 7.65 -2.27
C VAL A 432 32.54 7.33 -3.77
N GLY A 433 32.13 8.29 -4.60
CA GLY A 433 32.10 8.14 -6.06
C GLY A 433 33.49 7.95 -6.67
N SER A 434 34.54 8.53 -6.08
CA SER A 434 35.93 8.38 -6.53
C SER A 434 36.57 7.03 -6.20
N ASN A 435 35.95 6.22 -5.32
CA ASN A 435 36.40 4.85 -5.06
C ASN A 435 35.76 3.88 -6.07
N GLU A 436 36.19 4.00 -7.33
CA GLU A 436 35.61 3.27 -8.47
C GLU A 436 35.60 1.75 -8.26
N THR A 437 36.65 1.19 -7.66
CA THR A 437 36.75 -0.26 -7.40
C THR A 437 35.60 -0.71 -6.51
N LEU A 438 35.42 -0.08 -5.35
CA LEU A 438 34.38 -0.49 -4.40
C LEU A 438 32.97 -0.23 -4.93
N VAL A 439 32.77 0.87 -5.66
CA VAL A 439 31.48 1.19 -6.29
C VAL A 439 31.15 0.19 -7.40
N ASN A 440 32.12 -0.19 -8.23
CA ASN A 440 31.92 -1.16 -9.31
C ASN A 440 31.70 -2.56 -8.75
N ASP A 441 32.43 -2.98 -7.71
CA ASP A 441 32.23 -4.27 -7.05
C ASP A 441 30.80 -4.43 -6.52
N GLN A 442 30.20 -3.37 -5.93
CA GLN A 442 28.82 -3.44 -5.47
C GLN A 442 27.81 -3.41 -6.62
N LYS A 443 28.08 -2.64 -7.69
CA LYS A 443 27.24 -2.63 -8.89
C LYS A 443 27.23 -3.98 -9.59
N ASP A 444 28.39 -4.63 -9.71
CA ASP A 444 28.56 -5.86 -10.48
C ASP A 444 27.83 -7.04 -9.83
N LYS A 445 27.75 -7.09 -8.49
CA LYS A 445 26.98 -8.11 -7.75
C LYS A 445 25.51 -8.18 -8.13
N VAL A 446 24.91 -7.07 -8.56
CA VAL A 446 23.47 -7.00 -8.84
C VAL A 446 23.17 -6.72 -10.31
N ARG A 447 24.16 -6.27 -11.09
CA ARG A 447 24.02 -5.77 -12.46
C ARG A 447 23.22 -6.71 -13.37
N GLU A 448 23.44 -8.02 -13.26
CA GLU A 448 22.79 -9.00 -14.12
C GLU A 448 21.28 -9.15 -13.85
N HIS A 449 20.81 -8.72 -12.67
CA HIS A 449 19.40 -8.76 -12.26
C HIS A 449 18.67 -7.44 -12.55
N LEU A 450 19.38 -6.38 -12.92
CA LEU A 450 18.79 -5.06 -13.12
C LEU A 450 18.46 -4.81 -14.59
N GLU A 451 17.27 -4.29 -14.82
CA GLU A 451 16.86 -3.71 -16.11
C GLU A 451 17.29 -2.24 -16.18
N SER A 452 17.12 -1.49 -15.09
CA SER A 452 17.42 -0.06 -15.05
C SER A 452 17.77 0.40 -13.64
N VAL A 453 18.56 1.49 -13.55
CA VAL A 453 18.95 2.12 -12.29
C VAL A 453 18.85 3.64 -12.42
N VAL A 454 18.16 4.27 -11.47
CA VAL A 454 18.16 5.72 -11.29
C VAL A 454 18.98 6.08 -10.07
N VAL A 455 20.00 6.93 -10.22
CA VAL A 455 20.78 7.47 -9.10
C VAL A 455 20.74 8.99 -9.15
N VAL A 456 20.29 9.59 -8.06
CA VAL A 456 20.24 11.05 -7.91
C VAL A 456 20.96 11.47 -6.64
N ASP A 457 21.64 12.60 -6.73
CA ASP A 457 22.29 13.27 -5.60
C ASP A 457 21.54 14.56 -5.29
N TYR A 458 21.34 14.81 -4.00
CA TYR A 458 20.60 15.93 -3.46
C TYR A 458 21.35 16.52 -2.27
N VAL A 459 21.19 17.81 -2.03
CA VAL A 459 21.72 18.46 -0.84
C VAL A 459 20.56 19.05 -0.06
N VAL A 460 20.51 18.75 1.24
CA VAL A 460 19.49 19.27 2.14
C VAL A 460 19.63 20.80 2.21
N PRO A 461 18.63 21.58 1.75
CA PRO A 461 18.74 23.03 1.64
C PRO A 461 18.87 23.69 3.01
N SER A 462 19.62 24.80 3.05
CA SER A 462 19.58 25.73 4.18
C SER A 462 18.27 26.55 4.13
N PRO A 463 17.64 26.89 5.26
CA PRO A 463 16.53 27.82 5.32
C PRO A 463 16.95 29.13 4.68
N GLN A 464 16.22 29.58 3.66
CA GLN A 464 16.41 30.92 3.14
C GLN A 464 16.14 31.91 4.27
N ALA A 465 17.11 32.77 4.56
CA ALA A 465 16.88 33.94 5.40
C ALA A 465 15.75 34.75 4.74
N ARG A 466 14.69 35.05 5.51
CA ARG A 466 13.67 36.01 5.07
C ARG A 466 14.40 37.26 4.57
N PRO A 467 14.09 37.79 3.37
CA PRO A 467 14.61 39.09 2.99
C PRO A 467 14.13 40.08 4.05
N ALA A 468 15.08 40.78 4.66
CA ALA A 468 14.78 41.85 5.61
C ALA A 468 13.84 42.83 4.91
N SER A 469 12.66 43.01 5.50
CA SER A 469 11.69 44.01 5.06
C SER A 469 12.36 45.38 5.18
N LEU A 470 12.57 46.05 4.05
CA LEU A 470 12.91 47.47 3.98
C LEU A 470 11.66 48.27 3.62
#